data_AF-A0A6L9Z9P5-F1
#
_entry.id   AF-A0A6L9Z9P5-F1
#
_cell.length_a   1.000
_cell.length_b   1.000
_cell.length_c   1.000
_cell.angle_alpha   90.00
_cell.angle_beta   90.00
_cell.angle_gamma   90.00
#
_symmetry.space_group_name_H-M   'P 1'
#
loop_
_entity.id
_entity.type
_entity.pdbx_description
1 polymer ?
#
loop_
_entity_poly.entity_id
_entity_poly.type
_entity_poly.pdbx_seq_one_letter_code
_entity_poly.pdbx_strand_id
1 'polypeptide(L)'
;MNEDELLNEVLCVYENQCRYLKEVELDGKQAWGRFSVPETHYAVKGRKYHLNAAEAIIVYEQIMYVAIGNIFIHGLLDLKQLPRDIFFPTVVDEKTLISRLQARFSKSVNSNDFSGVFSIKKILQRGKKYWFKTMFEINDNAQSLEVSLCVDLRGI
;
A
#
# COMPACT_ATOMS: atom_id res chain seq x y z
N MET A 1 16.39 -1.81 9.90
CA MET A 1 15.97 -1.63 8.51
C MET A 1 15.52 -0.19 8.40
N ASN A 2 16.04 0.55 7.42
CA ASN A 2 15.56 1.90 7.13
C ASN A 2 14.39 1.84 6.12
N GLU A 3 13.79 2.99 5.84
CA GLU A 3 12.63 3.10 4.94
C GLU A 3 12.95 2.66 3.50
N ASP A 4 14.15 2.98 3.01
CA ASP A 4 14.61 2.62 1.66
C ASP A 4 14.78 1.10 1.50
N GLU A 5 15.36 0.43 2.49
CA GLU A 5 15.53 -1.03 2.50
C GLU A 5 14.16 -1.72 2.47
N LEU A 6 13.24 -1.28 3.33
CA LEU A 6 11.88 -1.82 3.38
C LEU A 6 11.11 -1.57 2.09
N LEU A 7 11.22 -0.36 1.53
CA LEU A 7 10.61 0.00 0.25
C LEU A 7 11.08 -0.94 -0.85
N ASN A 8 12.38 -1.16 -0.97
CA ASN A 8 12.95 -2.02 -2.00
C ASN A 8 12.45 -3.47 -1.87
N GLU A 9 12.34 -4.01 -0.66
CA GLU A 9 11.83 -5.36 -0.43
C GLU A 9 10.36 -5.52 -0.79
N VAL A 10 9.52 -4.56 -0.39
CA VAL A 10 8.11 -4.55 -0.79
C VAL A 10 8.01 -4.48 -2.30
N LEU A 11 8.80 -3.64 -2.95
CA LEU A 11 8.74 -3.49 -4.40
C LEU A 11 9.32 -4.69 -5.16
N CYS A 12 10.10 -5.56 -4.53
CA CYS A 12 10.67 -6.76 -5.16
C CYS A 12 9.60 -7.77 -5.64
N VAL A 13 8.42 -7.81 -5.01
CA VAL A 13 7.32 -8.69 -5.48
C VAL A 13 6.60 -8.14 -6.71
N TYR A 14 6.82 -6.86 -7.04
CA TYR A 14 6.25 -6.22 -8.21
C TYR A 14 7.21 -6.32 -9.40
N GLU A 15 6.62 -6.58 -10.57
CA GLU A 15 7.29 -6.41 -11.86
C GLU A 15 7.96 -5.03 -11.94
N ASN A 16 9.19 -4.96 -12.49
CA ASN A 16 10.02 -3.75 -12.46
C ASN A 16 9.28 -2.51 -12.97
N GLN A 17 8.55 -2.65 -14.07
CA GLN A 17 7.75 -1.60 -14.70
C GLN A 17 6.50 -1.19 -13.88
N CYS A 18 6.09 -2.01 -12.91
CA CYS A 18 4.96 -1.76 -12.03
C CYS A 18 5.36 -1.18 -10.66
N ARG A 19 6.63 -0.86 -10.43
CA ARG A 19 7.12 -0.27 -9.17
C ARG A 19 6.90 1.24 -9.19
N TYR A 20 5.79 1.69 -8.63
CA TYR A 20 5.28 3.06 -8.79
C TYR A 20 5.58 3.97 -7.60
N LEU A 21 5.65 3.45 -6.37
CA LEU A 21 6.11 4.16 -5.18
C LEU A 21 7.62 4.43 -5.30
N LYS A 22 8.02 5.70 -5.23
CA LYS A 22 9.40 6.16 -5.45
C LYS A 22 10.10 6.54 -4.16
N GLU A 23 9.36 7.16 -3.26
CA GLU A 23 9.82 7.61 -1.94
C GLU A 23 8.71 7.34 -0.94
N VAL A 24 9.09 7.06 0.30
CA VAL A 24 8.17 6.83 1.40
C VAL A 24 8.73 7.42 2.68
N GLU A 25 7.86 8.03 3.48
CA GLU A 25 8.16 8.49 4.83
C GLU A 25 7.12 7.88 5.79
N LEU A 26 7.57 7.26 6.87
CA LEU A 26 6.73 6.52 7.81
C LEU A 26 6.57 7.28 9.13
N ASP A 27 5.33 7.49 9.54
CA ASP A 27 4.99 8.10 10.83
C ASP A 27 3.89 7.29 11.54
N GLY A 28 4.32 6.25 12.27
CA GLY A 28 3.46 5.42 13.10
C GLY A 28 2.33 4.74 12.33
N LYS A 29 1.14 5.37 12.33
CA LYS A 29 -0.07 4.89 11.61
C LYS A 29 -0.25 5.54 10.24
N GLN A 30 0.65 6.44 9.84
CA GLN A 30 0.61 7.13 8.57
C GLN A 30 1.86 6.83 7.75
N ALA A 31 1.71 6.95 6.44
CA ALA A 31 2.83 6.95 5.52
C ALA A 31 2.55 7.97 4.43
N TRP A 32 3.51 8.84 4.16
CA TRP A 32 3.51 9.67 2.96
C TRP A 32 4.31 8.95 1.87
N GLY A 33 3.93 9.12 0.61
CA GLY A 33 4.73 8.62 -0.50
C GLY A 33 4.62 9.47 -1.75
N ARG A 34 5.71 9.45 -2.54
CA ARG A 34 5.77 10.00 -3.90
C ARG A 34 5.67 8.88 -4.92
N PHE A 35 4.88 9.08 -5.96
CA PHE A 35 4.54 8.05 -6.93
C PHE A 35 4.71 8.53 -8.36
N SER A 36 5.03 7.60 -9.26
CA SER A 36 5.09 7.82 -10.70
C SER A 36 4.64 6.57 -11.46
N VAL A 37 3.58 6.73 -12.25
CA VAL A 37 2.98 5.75 -13.17
C VAL A 37 3.10 6.29 -14.61
N PRO A 38 4.28 6.19 -15.22
CA PRO A 38 4.56 6.80 -16.53
C PRO A 38 3.82 6.09 -17.68
N GLU A 39 3.56 4.80 -17.52
CA GLU A 39 2.88 3.96 -18.51
C GLU A 39 1.85 3.06 -17.83
N THR A 40 0.81 2.68 -18.57
CA THR A 40 -0.19 1.72 -18.11
C THR A 40 0.11 0.36 -18.69
N HIS A 41 0.24 -0.67 -17.84
CA HIS A 41 0.57 -2.03 -18.27
C HIS A 41 -0.65 -2.95 -18.45
N TYR A 42 -1.87 -2.45 -18.21
CA TYR A 42 -3.11 -3.11 -18.63
C TYR A 42 -3.69 -2.34 -19.83
N ALA A 43 -3.86 -3.02 -20.96
CA ALA A 43 -4.04 -2.43 -22.28
C ALA A 43 -5.06 -1.27 -22.37
N VAL A 44 -4.57 -0.03 -22.52
CA VAL A 44 -5.38 1.13 -22.92
C VAL A 44 -4.64 1.90 -24.01
N LYS A 45 -5.11 1.78 -25.26
CA LYS A 45 -4.64 2.62 -26.37
C LYS A 45 -5.10 4.06 -26.14
N GLY A 46 -4.19 5.03 -26.24
CA GLY A 46 -4.54 6.47 -26.22
C GLY A 46 -4.78 7.06 -24.83
N ARG A 47 -4.06 6.58 -23.79
CA ARG A 47 -4.13 7.16 -22.45
C ARG A 47 -3.81 8.66 -22.48
N LYS A 48 -4.67 9.45 -21.83
CA LYS A 48 -4.38 10.81 -21.39
C LYS A 48 -3.70 10.69 -20.02
N TYR A 49 -2.66 11.46 -19.72
CA TYR A 49 -1.77 11.40 -18.54
C TYR A 49 -2.42 11.52 -17.14
N HIS A 50 -3.53 10.81 -16.89
CA HIS A 50 -4.25 10.80 -15.62
C HIS A 50 -4.17 9.42 -14.96
N LEU A 51 -4.08 9.43 -13.63
CA LEU A 51 -4.10 8.23 -12.81
C LEU A 51 -5.48 7.58 -12.85
N ASN A 52 -5.52 6.32 -13.28
CA ASN A 52 -6.72 5.52 -13.41
C ASN A 52 -7.06 4.80 -12.10
N ALA A 53 -8.29 4.31 -11.96
CA ALA A 53 -8.74 3.61 -10.78
C ALA A 53 -7.89 2.36 -10.44
N ALA A 54 -7.54 1.55 -11.44
CA ALA A 54 -6.71 0.37 -11.22
C ALA A 54 -5.29 0.74 -10.73
N GLU A 55 -4.73 1.85 -11.23
CA GLU A 55 -3.41 2.33 -10.78
C GLU A 55 -3.48 2.90 -9.37
N ALA A 56 -4.56 3.60 -9.03
CA ALA A 56 -4.79 4.08 -7.67
C ALA A 56 -4.83 2.92 -6.65
N ILE A 57 -5.32 1.75 -7.05
CA ILE A 57 -5.29 0.53 -6.23
C ILE A 57 -3.87 -0.04 -6.13
N ILE A 58 -3.13 -0.14 -7.24
CA ILE A 58 -1.75 -0.67 -7.23
C ILE A 58 -0.83 0.20 -6.36
N VAL A 59 -0.92 1.53 -6.50
CA VAL A 59 -0.09 2.43 -5.68
C VAL A 59 -0.52 2.44 -4.21
N TYR A 60 -1.82 2.25 -3.93
CA TYR A 60 -2.31 2.00 -2.58
C TYR A 60 -1.68 0.75 -1.97
N GLU A 61 -1.65 -0.37 -2.71
CA GLU A 61 -1.08 -1.62 -2.20
C GLU A 61 0.41 -1.47 -1.88
N GLN A 62 1.17 -0.78 -2.72
CA GLN A 62 2.61 -0.56 -2.50
C GLN A 62 2.88 0.19 -1.19
N ILE A 63 2.23 1.35 -0.97
CA ILE A 63 2.43 2.10 0.28
C ILE A 63 1.84 1.37 1.49
N MET A 64 0.74 0.64 1.30
CA MET A 64 0.12 -0.18 2.34
C MET A 64 1.06 -1.29 2.82
N TYR A 65 1.72 -2.02 1.91
CA TYR A 65 2.65 -3.08 2.28
C TYR A 65 3.91 -2.54 2.95
N VAL A 66 4.42 -1.37 2.55
CA VAL A 66 5.50 -0.71 3.29
C VAL A 66 5.05 -0.35 4.71
N ALA A 67 3.91 0.32 4.87
CA ALA A 67 3.45 0.75 6.19
C ALA A 67 3.15 -0.44 7.12
N ILE A 68 2.45 -1.47 6.62
CA ILE A 68 2.12 -2.67 7.39
C ILE A 68 3.36 -3.53 7.64
N GLY A 69 4.28 -3.60 6.67
CA GLY A 69 5.58 -4.26 6.82
C GLY A 69 6.40 -3.67 7.94
N ASN A 70 6.52 -2.34 7.99
CA ASN A 70 7.20 -1.64 9.09
C ASN A 70 6.59 -2.03 10.44
N ILE A 71 5.26 -2.03 10.53
CA ILE A 71 4.55 -2.35 11.77
C ILE A 71 4.81 -3.79 12.22
N PHE A 72 4.66 -4.78 11.33
CA PHE A 72 4.85 -6.18 11.70
C PHE A 72 6.33 -6.54 11.93
N ILE A 73 7.25 -6.05 11.11
CA ILE A 73 8.68 -6.40 11.22
C ILE A 73 9.30 -5.80 12.49
N HIS A 74 8.86 -4.61 12.90
CA HIS A 74 9.34 -3.94 14.09
C HIS A 74 8.45 -4.15 15.33
N GLY A 75 7.35 -4.90 15.23
CA GLY A 75 6.46 -5.18 16.36
C GLY A 75 5.79 -3.91 16.92
N LEU A 76 5.44 -2.96 16.05
CA LEU A 76 4.84 -1.69 16.45
C LEU A 76 3.35 -1.85 16.75
N LEU A 77 2.78 -0.85 17.44
CA LEU A 77 1.34 -0.78 17.74
C LEU A 77 0.81 -2.01 18.51
N ASP A 78 1.66 -2.62 19.34
CA ASP A 78 1.38 -3.83 20.12
C ASP A 78 0.95 -5.05 19.25
N LEU A 79 1.39 -5.08 17.98
CA LEU A 79 1.12 -6.20 17.08
C LEU A 79 2.23 -7.27 17.14
N LYS A 80 1.89 -8.52 16.76
CA LYS A 80 2.85 -9.63 16.69
C LYS A 80 4.03 -9.22 15.81
N GLN A 81 5.25 -9.29 16.34
CA GLN A 81 6.44 -9.13 15.50
C GLN A 81 6.59 -10.33 14.56
N LEU A 82 6.85 -10.07 13.28
CA LEU A 82 7.12 -11.08 12.27
C LEU A 82 8.58 -11.01 11.80
N PRO A 83 9.24 -12.16 11.57
CA PRO A 83 10.49 -12.18 10.85
C PRO A 83 10.31 -11.59 9.44
N ARG A 84 11.32 -10.87 8.97
CA ARG A 84 11.40 -10.31 7.62
C ARG A 84 11.12 -11.37 6.54
N ASP A 85 11.78 -12.52 6.63
CA ASP A 85 11.68 -13.64 5.68
C ASP A 85 10.32 -14.35 5.69
N ILE A 86 9.46 -14.00 6.64
CA ILE A 86 8.06 -14.47 6.71
C ILE A 86 7.12 -13.39 6.18
N PHE A 87 7.42 -12.12 6.42
CA PHE A 87 6.65 -11.03 5.86
C PHE A 87 6.75 -11.06 4.32
N PHE A 88 7.99 -11.18 3.81
CA PHE A 88 8.28 -11.31 2.39
C PHE A 88 8.62 -12.76 2.03
N PRO A 89 7.97 -13.39 1.02
CA PRO A 89 6.81 -12.92 0.26
C PRO A 89 5.47 -13.30 0.90
N THR A 90 5.45 -14.17 1.92
CA THR A 90 4.22 -14.87 2.35
C THR A 90 3.10 -13.94 2.82
N VAL A 91 3.39 -12.91 3.63
CA VAL A 91 2.35 -11.98 4.06
C VAL A 91 1.87 -11.10 2.92
N VAL A 92 2.78 -10.67 2.05
CA VAL A 92 2.49 -9.82 0.89
C VAL A 92 1.66 -10.55 -0.15
N ASP A 93 2.01 -11.79 -0.48
CA ASP A 93 1.41 -12.51 -1.61
C ASP A 93 0.23 -13.40 -1.21
N GLU A 94 0.22 -13.98 0.00
CA GLU A 94 -0.72 -15.04 0.35
C GLU A 94 -1.68 -14.71 1.49
N LYS A 95 -1.24 -13.90 2.47
CA LYS A 95 -1.98 -13.71 3.73
C LYS A 95 -2.76 -12.40 3.82
N THR A 96 -2.54 -11.48 2.89
CA THR A 96 -3.20 -10.17 2.87
C THR A 96 -4.32 -10.14 1.84
N LEU A 97 -5.53 -9.77 2.26
CA LEU A 97 -6.70 -9.65 1.40
C LEU A 97 -7.37 -8.29 1.57
N ILE A 98 -7.75 -7.66 0.46
CA ILE A 98 -8.68 -6.53 0.45
C ILE A 98 -10.11 -7.09 0.59
N SER A 99 -10.73 -6.88 1.74
CA SER A 99 -12.09 -7.35 2.04
C SER A 99 -13.19 -6.36 1.63
N ARG A 100 -12.85 -5.08 1.55
CA ARG A 100 -13.72 -4.01 1.06
C ARG A 100 -12.86 -2.87 0.53
N LEU A 101 -13.24 -2.31 -0.61
CA LEU A 101 -12.62 -1.13 -1.19
C LEU A 101 -13.71 -0.17 -1.65
N GLN A 102 -13.56 1.10 -1.28
CA GLN A 102 -14.39 2.19 -1.78
C GLN A 102 -13.46 3.30 -2.26
N ALA A 103 -13.63 3.74 -3.51
CA ALA A 103 -12.80 4.76 -4.11
C ALA A 103 -13.64 5.95 -4.57
N ARG A 104 -13.08 7.16 -4.45
CA ARG A 104 -13.65 8.42 -4.93
C ARG A 104 -12.64 9.12 -5.82
N PHE A 105 -13.09 9.56 -7.00
CA PHE A 105 -12.26 10.25 -7.99
C PHE A 105 -12.86 11.63 -8.27
N SER A 106 -12.45 12.63 -7.52
CA SER A 106 -13.01 13.99 -7.62
C SER A 106 -12.30 14.83 -8.69
N LYS A 107 -11.02 14.57 -8.95
CA LYS A 107 -10.19 15.26 -9.95
C LYS A 107 -9.21 14.29 -10.62
N SER A 108 -8.82 14.60 -11.85
CA SER A 108 -7.71 13.90 -12.50
C SER A 108 -6.39 14.22 -11.80
N VAL A 109 -5.54 13.21 -11.65
CA VAL A 109 -4.20 13.33 -11.05
C VAL A 109 -3.18 13.06 -12.14
N ASN A 110 -2.16 13.91 -12.27
CA ASN A 110 -1.04 13.67 -13.18
C ASN A 110 -0.35 12.36 -12.79
N SER A 111 -0.34 11.37 -13.67
CA SER A 111 0.21 10.05 -13.34
C SER A 111 1.73 10.03 -13.30
N ASN A 112 2.42 10.99 -13.90
CA ASN A 112 3.88 11.02 -13.98
C ASN A 112 4.55 11.41 -12.65
N ASP A 113 3.88 12.20 -11.83
CA ASP A 113 4.39 12.62 -10.52
C ASP A 113 3.22 13.10 -9.66
N PHE A 114 3.03 12.42 -8.53
CA PHE A 114 1.99 12.74 -7.55
C PHE A 114 2.39 12.21 -6.17
N SER A 115 1.66 12.64 -5.15
CA SER A 115 1.87 12.18 -3.78
C SER A 115 0.58 11.61 -3.19
N GLY A 116 0.74 10.81 -2.15
CA GLY A 116 -0.40 10.32 -1.38
C GLY A 116 -0.05 10.03 0.07
N VAL A 117 -1.06 10.11 0.92
CA VAL A 117 -0.97 9.83 2.35
C VAL A 117 -1.84 8.62 2.68
N PHE A 118 -1.20 7.55 3.13
CA PHE A 118 -1.83 6.38 3.71
C PHE A 118 -2.02 6.58 5.21
N SER A 119 -3.12 6.05 5.76
CA SER A 119 -3.44 6.15 7.18
C SER A 119 -4.20 4.91 7.66
N ILE A 120 -3.76 4.33 8.77
CA ILE A 120 -4.50 3.30 9.50
C ILE A 120 -5.47 3.98 10.47
N LYS A 121 -6.77 3.90 10.17
CA LYS A 121 -7.83 4.48 11.01
C LYS A 121 -8.25 3.55 12.13
N LYS A 122 -8.18 2.23 11.92
CA LYS A 122 -8.54 1.23 12.94
C LYS A 122 -7.78 -0.08 12.73
N ILE A 123 -7.39 -0.71 13.83
CA ILE A 123 -6.86 -2.07 13.87
C ILE A 123 -7.77 -2.89 14.78
N LEU A 124 -8.13 -4.10 14.34
CA LEU A 124 -8.89 -5.08 15.12
C LEU A 124 -8.22 -6.44 15.00
N GLN A 125 -7.82 -7.00 16.14
CA GLN A 125 -7.30 -8.36 16.18
C GLN A 125 -8.39 -9.34 16.62
N ARG A 126 -8.50 -10.47 15.92
CA ARG A 126 -9.34 -11.61 16.31
C ARG A 126 -8.54 -12.91 16.13
N GLY A 127 -8.00 -13.43 17.23
CA GLY A 127 -7.08 -14.56 17.19
C GLY A 127 -5.82 -14.22 16.39
N LYS A 128 -5.55 -14.98 15.32
CA LYS A 128 -4.41 -14.78 14.42
C LYS A 128 -4.72 -13.90 13.19
N LYS A 129 -5.92 -13.30 13.13
CA LYS A 129 -6.31 -12.37 12.05
C LYS A 129 -6.23 -10.93 12.53
N TYR A 130 -5.67 -10.08 11.70
CA TYR A 130 -5.62 -8.63 11.89
C TYR A 130 -6.45 -7.96 10.81
N TRP A 131 -7.37 -7.10 11.23
CA TRP A 131 -8.22 -6.32 10.35
C TRP A 131 -7.82 -4.87 10.43
N PHE A 132 -7.50 -4.28 9.29
CA PHE A 132 -7.13 -2.87 9.20
C PHE A 132 -8.25 -2.13 8.46
N LYS A 133 -8.69 -1.00 9.01
CA LYS A 133 -9.40 0.02 8.24
C LYS A 133 -8.41 1.12 7.91
N THR A 134 -8.23 1.38 6.63
CA THR A 134 -7.24 2.31 6.11
C THR A 134 -7.92 3.37 5.24
N MET A 135 -7.25 4.50 5.10
CA MET A 135 -7.55 5.56 4.15
C MET A 135 -6.29 5.85 3.35
N PHE A 136 -6.45 6.18 2.08
CA PHE A 136 -5.38 6.66 1.23
C PHE A 136 -5.86 7.84 0.42
N GLU A 137 -5.23 8.99 0.60
CA GLU A 137 -5.58 10.25 -0.03
C GLU A 137 -4.49 10.66 -1.00
N ILE A 138 -4.84 10.88 -2.27
CA ILE A 138 -3.91 11.27 -3.34
C ILE A 138 -4.12 12.75 -3.65
N ASN A 139 -3.03 13.53 -3.69
CA ASN A 139 -2.99 14.96 -3.99
C ASN A 139 -4.13 15.76 -3.34
N ASP A 140 -4.07 15.93 -2.02
CA ASP A 140 -5.06 16.69 -1.24
C ASP A 140 -6.51 16.26 -1.52
N ASN A 141 -6.75 14.94 -1.48
CA ASN A 141 -8.07 14.32 -1.68
C ASN A 141 -8.65 14.53 -3.10
N ALA A 142 -7.80 14.73 -4.11
CA ALA A 142 -8.19 14.65 -5.51
C ALA A 142 -8.77 13.27 -5.86
N GLN A 143 -8.15 12.22 -5.30
CA GLN A 143 -8.66 10.86 -5.28
C GLN A 143 -8.47 10.27 -3.87
N SER A 144 -9.38 9.39 -3.45
CA SER A 144 -9.28 8.75 -2.14
C SER A 144 -9.80 7.33 -2.12
N LEU A 145 -9.15 6.47 -1.33
CA LEU A 145 -9.52 5.08 -1.14
C LEU A 145 -9.74 4.80 0.36
N GLU A 146 -10.93 4.32 0.71
CA GLU A 146 -11.22 3.70 2.00
C GLU A 146 -11.16 2.19 1.83
N VAL A 147 -10.24 1.53 2.55
CA VAL A 147 -9.96 0.10 2.34
C VAL A 147 -10.02 -0.66 3.66
N SER A 148 -10.63 -1.84 3.64
CA SER A 148 -10.60 -2.78 4.75
C SER A 148 -9.77 -4.00 4.36
N LEU A 149 -8.69 -4.23 5.10
CA LEU A 149 -7.75 -5.33 4.88
C LEU A 149 -7.93 -6.41 5.94
N CYS A 150 -7.64 -7.65 5.56
CA CYS A 150 -7.44 -8.77 6.48
C CYS A 150 -6.05 -9.36 6.25
N VAL A 151 -5.23 -9.40 7.30
CA VAL A 151 -3.96 -10.15 7.35
C VAL A 151 -4.18 -11.40 8.20
N ASP A 152 -4.10 -12.58 7.59
CA ASP A 152 -4.38 -13.86 8.24
C ASP A 152 -3.09 -14.65 8.55
N LEU A 153 -2.61 -14.56 9.79
CA LEU A 153 -1.37 -15.21 10.21
C LEU A 153 -1.58 -16.65 10.72
N ARG A 154 -2.65 -17.33 10.31
CA ARG A 154 -2.82 -18.75 10.63
C ARG A 154 -1.80 -19.59 9.87
N GLY A 155 -1.12 -20.50 10.58
CA GLY A 155 -0.05 -21.33 10.02
C GLY A 155 1.33 -20.65 9.99
N ILE A 156 1.47 -19.49 10.66
CA ILE A 156 2.72 -18.72 10.83
C ILE A 156 3.02 -18.48 12.32
#